data_AF-A0A317Z5C6-F1
#
_entry.id   AF-A0A317Z5C6-F1
#
_cell.length_a   1.000
_cell.length_b   1.000
_cell.length_c   1.000
_cell.angle_alpha   90.00
_cell.angle_beta   90.00
_cell.angle_gamma   90.00
#
_symmetry.space_group_name_H-M   'P 1'
#
loop_
_entity.id
_entity.type
_entity.pdbx_description
1 polymer ?
#
loop_
_entity_poly.entity_id
_entity_poly.type
_entity_poly.pdbx_seq_one_letter_code
_entity_poly.pdbx_strand_id
1 'polypeptide(L)'
;SVCFDAPSWYELVVEGKKIAGSAQTRQKGVILQHGSILQDVDIDDLFDMFIFKNERLKAKMKEAFVEKAVAINDLSNETITLAQMEVAFKEGFK
;
A
#
# COMPACT_ATOMS: atom_id res chain seq x y z
N SER A 1 -1.06 14.12 -1.35
CA SER A 1 -0.42 13.02 -0.62
C SER A 1 -1.25 11.78 -0.87
N VAL A 2 -0.69 10.79 -1.57
CA VAL A 2 -1.30 9.47 -1.77
C VAL A 2 -0.95 8.62 -0.54
N CYS A 3 -1.79 7.65 -0.13
CA CYS A 3 -1.59 6.86 1.10
C CYS A 3 -0.21 6.14 1.22
N PHE A 4 0.58 6.07 0.16
CA PHE A 4 1.92 5.45 0.15
C PHE A 4 3.09 6.46 0.04
N ASP A 5 2.79 7.75 -0.14
CA ASP A 5 3.72 8.79 -0.56
C ASP A 5 4.59 9.37 0.58
N ALA A 6 4.11 9.33 1.83
CA ALA A 6 4.83 9.87 3.00
C ALA A 6 4.87 8.86 4.15
N PRO A 7 6.04 8.64 4.81
CA PRO A 7 6.13 7.74 5.96
C PRO A 7 5.46 8.36 7.19
N SER A 8 4.59 7.60 7.82
CA SER A 8 4.15 7.86 9.20
C SER A 8 4.80 6.83 10.12
N TRP A 9 5.11 7.23 11.36
CA TRP A 9 5.91 6.44 12.33
C TRP A 9 5.35 5.04 12.69
N TYR A 10 4.19 4.65 12.17
CA TYR A 10 3.46 3.42 12.50
C TYR A 10 3.03 2.60 11.27
N GLU A 11 3.84 2.57 10.20
CA GLU A 11 3.53 1.75 9.01
C GLU A 11 3.97 0.29 9.14
N LEU A 12 3.22 -0.62 8.50
CA LEU A 12 3.59 -2.03 8.34
C LEU A 12 4.64 -2.15 7.24
N VAL A 13 5.88 -2.37 7.66
CA VAL A 13 7.04 -2.54 6.79
C VAL A 13 7.55 -3.98 6.94
N VAL A 14 7.79 -4.65 5.81
CA VAL A 14 8.43 -5.96 5.74
C VAL A 14 9.67 -5.81 4.86
N GLU A 15 10.84 -6.24 5.36
CA GLU A 15 12.14 -6.10 4.68
C GLU A 15 12.51 -4.65 4.28
N GLY A 16 12.00 -3.65 4.99
CA GLY A 16 12.23 -2.23 4.65
C GLY A 16 11.28 -1.69 3.58
N LYS A 17 10.37 -2.52 3.02
CA LYS A 17 9.35 -2.14 2.05
C LYS A 17 7.95 -2.08 2.68
N LYS A 18 7.16 -1.10 2.28
CA LYS A 18 5.80 -0.87 2.77
C LYS A 18 4.82 -1.85 2.14
N ILE A 19 4.07 -2.56 2.98
CA ILE A 19 2.94 -3.40 2.54
C ILE A 19 1.61 -2.68 2.72
N ALA A 20 1.51 -1.80 3.71
CA ALA A 20 0.28 -1.08 4.03
C ALA A 20 0.51 0.42 4.20
N GLY A 21 -0.44 1.21 3.68
CA GLY A 21 -0.55 2.64 3.92
C GLY A 21 -1.75 2.91 4.82
N SER A 22 -1.63 3.87 5.74
CA SER A 22 -2.74 4.25 6.62
C SER A 22 -2.92 5.76 6.71
N ALA A 23 -4.14 6.17 7.00
CA ALA A 23 -4.53 7.55 7.19
C ALA A 23 -5.52 7.66 8.35
N GLN A 24 -5.51 8.81 9.00
CA GLN A 24 -6.34 9.08 10.16
C GLN A 24 -7.00 10.44 10.04
N THR A 25 -8.28 10.52 10.39
CA THR A 25 -8.97 11.80 10.61
C THR A 25 -9.59 11.85 12.01
N ARG A 26 -9.59 13.03 12.61
CA ARG A 26 -10.14 13.30 13.95
C ARG A 26 -11.06 14.50 13.87
N GLN A 27 -12.35 14.27 14.08
CA GLN A 27 -13.36 15.33 14.09
C GLN A 27 -14.46 15.02 15.08
N LYS A 28 -14.96 16.06 15.77
CA LYS A 28 -16.15 16.01 16.63
C LYS A 28 -16.13 14.87 17.67
N GLY A 29 -14.96 14.60 18.26
CA GLY A 29 -14.79 13.53 19.25
C GLY A 29 -14.70 12.11 18.67
N VAL A 30 -14.68 11.96 17.34
CA VAL A 30 -14.54 10.67 16.65
C VAL A 30 -13.18 10.58 15.95
N ILE A 31 -12.61 9.38 15.94
CA ILE A 31 -11.41 9.02 15.19
C ILE A 31 -11.83 8.02 14.11
N LEU A 32 -11.48 8.31 12.86
CA LEU A 32 -11.55 7.34 11.76
C LEU A 32 -10.12 7.01 11.33
N GLN A 33 -9.75 5.74 11.49
CA GLN A 33 -8.52 5.16 10.96
C GLN A 33 -8.89 4.29 9.76
N HIS A 34 -8.23 4.52 8.64
CA HIS A 34 -8.41 3.71 7.43
C HIS A 34 -7.08 3.50 6.74
N GLY A 35 -7.03 2.57 5.80
CA GLY A 35 -5.80 2.27 5.09
C GLY A 35 -6.04 1.30 3.93
N SER A 36 -4.95 0.97 3.26
CA SER A 36 -4.89 0.04 2.16
C SER A 36 -3.72 -0.91 2.39
N ILE A 37 -3.94 -2.20 2.11
CA ILE A 37 -2.91 -3.23 2.13
C ILE A 37 -2.75 -3.72 0.69
N LEU A 38 -1.50 -3.78 0.21
CA LEU A 38 -1.20 -4.28 -1.12
C LEU A 38 -1.27 -5.81 -1.13
N GLN A 39 -2.33 -6.35 -1.72
CA GLN A 39 -2.46 -7.79 -1.96
C GLN A 39 -1.59 -8.23 -3.15
N ASP A 40 -1.86 -7.60 -4.30
CA ASP A 40 -1.17 -7.70 -5.58
C ASP A 40 -1.15 -6.30 -6.21
N VAL A 41 -0.14 -6.00 -7.02
CA VAL A 41 -0.07 -4.74 -7.76
C VAL A 41 0.64 -4.93 -9.10
N ASP A 42 -0.03 -4.54 -10.19
CA ASP A 42 0.65 -4.26 -11.44
C ASP A 42 1.15 -2.81 -11.42
N ILE A 43 2.46 -2.65 -11.42
CA ILE A 43 3.10 -1.34 -11.27
C ILE A 43 2.99 -0.53 -12.56
N ASP A 44 2.95 -1.18 -13.72
CA ASP A 44 2.73 -0.48 -14.99
C ASP A 44 1.32 0.11 -15.04
N ASP A 45 0.30 -0.72 -14.78
CA ASP A 45 -1.10 -0.27 -14.77
C ASP A 45 -1.34 0.82 -13.73
N LEU A 46 -0.77 0.69 -12.53
CA LEU A 46 -0.88 1.71 -11.48
C LEU A 46 -0.34 3.06 -11.94
N PHE A 47 0.81 3.07 -12.62
CA PHE A 47 1.43 4.30 -13.11
C PHE A 47 0.76 4.82 -14.39
N ASP A 48 0.09 3.99 -15.17
CA ASP A 48 -0.73 4.45 -16.30
C ASP A 48 -1.95 5.27 -15.86
N MET A 49 -2.37 5.12 -14.60
CA MET A 49 -3.51 5.87 -14.03
C MET A 49 -3.21 7.31 -13.63
N PHE A 50 -1.95 7.74 -13.66
CA PHE A 50 -1.56 9.11 -13.32
C PHE A 50 -1.12 9.91 -14.54
N ILE A 51 -1.38 11.22 -14.51
CA ILE A 51 -0.91 12.16 -15.52
C ILE A 51 0.49 12.64 -15.14
N PHE A 52 1.48 12.33 -15.99
CA PHE A 52 2.86 12.78 -15.81
C PHE A 52 3.23 13.89 -16.79
N LYS A 53 4.15 14.77 -16.36
CA LYS A 53 4.68 15.84 -17.22
C LYS A 53 5.55 15.31 -18.37
N ASN A 54 6.17 14.14 -18.18
CA ASN A 54 6.95 13.42 -19.19
C ASN A 54 7.24 11.99 -18.71
N GLU A 55 7.60 11.13 -19.66
CA GLU A 55 7.92 9.71 -19.40
C GLU A 55 9.12 9.51 -18.48
N ARG A 56 10.12 10.40 -18.55
CA ARG A 56 11.30 10.29 -17.68
C ARG A 56 10.94 10.43 -16.20
N LEU A 57 9.99 11.31 -15.86
CA LEU A 57 9.51 11.48 -14.50
C LEU A 57 8.72 10.25 -14.05
N LYS A 58 7.85 9.71 -14.91
CA LYS A 58 7.10 8.48 -14.64
C LYS A 58 8.03 7.31 -14.31
N ALA A 59 9.04 7.06 -15.16
CA ALA A 59 10.03 6.01 -14.97
C ALA A 59 10.79 6.16 -13.63
N LYS A 60 11.26 7.37 -13.33
CA LYS A 60 11.96 7.66 -12.07
C LYS A 60 11.08 7.40 -10.84
N MET A 61 9.81 7.80 -10.90
CA MET A 61 8.88 7.57 -9.79
C MET A 61 8.51 6.08 -9.64
N LYS A 62 8.40 5.36 -10.76
CA LYS A 62 8.16 3.91 -10.78
C LYS A 62 9.30 3.16 -10.09
N GLU A 63 10.54 3.47 -10.45
CA GLU A 63 11.74 2.86 -9.85
C GLU A 63 11.78 3.11 -8.32
N ALA A 64 11.55 4.36 -7.90
CA ALA A 64 11.50 4.71 -6.49
C ALA A 64 10.33 4.05 -5.73
N PHE A 65 9.25 3.67 -6.40
CA PHE A 65 8.10 2.98 -5.80
C PHE A 65 8.44 1.51 -5.52
N VAL A 66 9.06 0.81 -6.46
CA VAL A 66 9.48 -0.61 -6.32
C VAL A 66 10.45 -0.82 -5.15
N GLU A 67 11.30 0.17 -4.87
CA GLU A 67 12.20 0.14 -3.72
C GLU A 67 11.47 0.28 -2.38
N LYS A 68 10.28 0.90 -2.37
CA LYS A 68 9.58 1.33 -1.15
C LYS A 68 8.32 0.55 -0.85
N ALA A 69 7.74 -0.15 -1.82
CA ALA A 69 6.49 -0.87 -1.67
C ALA A 69 6.62 -2.31 -2.14
N VAL A 70 5.88 -3.21 -1.51
CA VAL A 70 5.82 -4.63 -1.86
C VAL A 70 4.43 -5.18 -1.56
N ALA A 71 3.91 -6.05 -2.42
CA ALA A 71 2.63 -6.70 -2.19
C ALA A 71 2.79 -7.95 -1.31
N ILE A 72 1.71 -8.39 -0.65
CA ILE A 72 1.71 -9.60 0.18
C ILE A 72 2.13 -10.82 -0.65
N ASN A 73 1.61 -10.94 -1.87
CA ASN A 73 1.88 -12.08 -2.73
C ASN A 73 3.29 -12.09 -3.33
N ASP A 74 4.00 -10.97 -3.33
CA ASP A 74 5.42 -10.92 -3.73
C ASP A 74 6.33 -11.53 -2.65
N LEU A 75 5.86 -11.61 -1.40
CA LEU A 75 6.62 -12.11 -0.24
C LEU A 75 6.16 -13.48 0.24
N SER A 76 5.00 -13.93 -0.25
CA SER A 76 4.39 -15.19 0.17
C SER A 76 4.82 -16.33 -0.74
N ASN A 77 4.99 -17.52 -0.16
CA ASN A 77 5.22 -18.75 -0.93
C ASN A 77 3.94 -19.26 -1.61
N GLU A 78 2.78 -18.71 -1.23
CA GLU A 78 1.47 -19.08 -1.75
C GLU A 78 0.69 -17.82 -2.11
N THR A 79 -0.17 -17.91 -3.13
CA THR A 79 -1.05 -16.80 -3.51
C THR A 79 -2.14 -16.61 -2.44
N ILE A 80 -2.10 -15.47 -1.75
CA ILE A 80 -3.09 -15.06 -0.77
C ILE A 80 -4.27 -14.40 -1.50
N THR A 81 -5.45 -15.00 -1.36
CA THR A 81 -6.71 -14.50 -1.93
C THR A 81 -7.40 -13.48 -1.05
N LEU A 82 -8.32 -12.69 -1.63
CA LEU A 82 -9.04 -11.66 -0.89
C LEU A 82 -9.88 -12.28 0.24
N ALA A 83 -10.52 -13.43 -0.03
CA ALA A 83 -11.27 -14.18 0.97
C ALA A 83 -10.40 -14.62 2.16
N GLN A 84 -9.15 -15.05 1.91
CA GLN A 84 -8.22 -15.38 2.99
C GLN A 84 -7.84 -14.12 3.79
N MET A 85 -7.61 -12.99 3.12
CA MET A 85 -7.36 -11.72 3.80
C MET A 85 -8.55 -11.32 4.67
N GLU A 86 -9.79 -11.39 4.17
CA GLU A 86 -11.00 -11.05 4.93
C GLU A 86 -11.12 -11.88 6.21
N VAL A 87 -10.89 -13.19 6.12
CA VAL A 87 -10.89 -14.08 7.29
C VAL A 87 -9.78 -13.68 8.27
N ALA A 88 -8.56 -13.49 7.79
CA ALA A 88 -7.42 -13.11 8.62
C ALA A 88 -7.65 -11.76 9.33
N PHE A 89 -8.17 -10.77 8.61
CA PHE A 89 -8.53 -9.47 9.16
C PHE A 89 -9.60 -9.60 10.24
N LYS A 90 -10.68 -10.34 9.95
CA LYS A 90 -11.76 -10.56 10.93
C LYS A 90 -11.24 -11.21 12.20
N GLU A 91 -10.38 -12.23 12.10
CA GLU A 91 -9.80 -12.87 13.28
C GLU A 91 -8.82 -11.94 14.02
N GLY A 92 -8.01 -11.16 13.31
CA GLY A 92 -7.09 -10.20 13.94
C GLY A 92 -7.75 -9.01 14.63
N PHE A 93 -8.99 -8.67 14.25
CA PHE A 93 -9.79 -7.61 14.87
C PHE A 93 -10.62 -8.06 16.08
N LYS A 94 -10.82 -9.37 16.26
CA LYS A 94 -11.48 -9.92 17.44
C LYS A 94 -10.58 -9.84 18.67
#